data_AF-A0AAV5AY08-F1
#
_entry.id   AF-A0AAV5AY08-F1
#
_cell.length_a   1.000
_cell.length_b   1.000
_cell.length_c   1.000
_cell.angle_alpha   90.00
_cell.angle_beta   90.00
_cell.angle_gamma   90.00
#
_symmetry.space_group_name_H-M   'P 1'
#
loop_
_entity.id
_entity.type
_entity.pdbx_description
1 polymer ?
#
loop_
_entity_poly.entity_id
_entity_poly.type
_entity_poly.pdbx_seq_one_letter_code
_entity_poly.pdbx_strand_id
1 'polypeptide(L)'
;MKNKSFEHFFSQIEKEIFDIEKIIDNENIRNKYNNDMFCPECFKAKLTFVEKTSFRKAHLRRIPSSEHYPKCSYNFEYATKKMIQSYFNSLDKNQIRDKLHSIMRMLCKSKIENFSTNKEKYSDIDVSPMLIKENRNVTHTKSLRRKSLNNFIDKNENGEIYAFYGKGILRTIEKEGKKEGEKEGEKFKYYFLEIWRRNNQNEMRKTSSYRGNIKDLIEENAVYNIVFIGEVIFKNDYPNIKLINKDALLFQIEE
;
A
#
# COMPACT_ATOMS: atom_id res chain seq x y z
N MET A 1 -13.26 -6.32 16.19
CA MET A 1 -12.44 -6.30 14.95
C MET A 1 -12.63 -4.97 14.24
N LYS A 2 -11.57 -4.36 13.71
CA LYS A 2 -11.68 -3.11 12.91
C LYS A 2 -12.31 -3.46 11.56
N ASN A 3 -13.44 -2.84 11.21
CA ASN A 3 -14.08 -3.04 9.92
C ASN A 3 -13.11 -2.67 8.78
N LYS A 4 -13.08 -3.50 7.73
CA LYS A 4 -12.24 -3.22 6.58
C LYS A 4 -12.85 -2.11 5.73
N SER A 5 -12.04 -1.09 5.45
CA SER A 5 -12.33 -0.05 4.48
C SER A 5 -11.55 -0.30 3.19
N PHE A 6 -12.03 0.30 2.10
CA PHE A 6 -11.39 0.26 0.80
C PHE A 6 -11.06 1.68 0.36
N GLU A 7 -9.88 1.83 -0.25
CA GLU A 7 -9.39 3.09 -0.82
C GLU A 7 -9.56 3.14 -2.33
N HIS A 8 -9.92 2.00 -2.93
CA HIS A 8 -10.17 1.85 -4.35
C HIS A 8 -11.41 1.00 -4.57
N PHE A 9 -12.03 1.13 -5.74
CA PHE A 9 -13.07 0.24 -6.23
C PHE A 9 -12.80 -0.15 -7.67
N PHE A 10 -13.25 -1.33 -8.05
CA PHE A 10 -13.32 -1.75 -9.44
C PHE A 10 -14.69 -1.40 -10.03
N SER A 11 -14.71 -0.82 -11.22
CA SER A 11 -15.91 -0.62 -12.03
C SER A 11 -16.01 -1.73 -13.07
N GLN A 12 -17.12 -2.47 -13.08
CA GLN A 12 -17.35 -3.50 -14.09
C GLN A 12 -17.64 -2.89 -15.46
N ILE A 13 -18.26 -1.71 -15.48
CA ILE A 13 -18.59 -0.97 -16.72
C ILE A 13 -17.30 -0.51 -17.41
N GLU A 14 -16.42 0.18 -16.67
CA GLU A 14 -15.18 0.75 -17.21
C GLU A 14 -14.02 -0.27 -17.26
N LYS A 15 -14.18 -1.43 -16.58
CA LYS A 15 -13.14 -2.46 -16.43
C LYS A 15 -11.82 -1.92 -15.87
N GLU A 16 -11.93 -0.97 -14.95
CA GLU A 16 -10.82 -0.23 -14.37
C GLU A 16 -10.97 -0.08 -12.85
N ILE A 17 -9.84 0.00 -12.15
CA ILE A 17 -9.76 0.31 -10.72
C ILE A 17 -9.60 1.82 -10.54
N PHE A 18 -10.48 2.43 -9.75
CA PHE A 18 -10.45 3.85 -9.42
C PHE A 18 -10.16 4.08 -7.94
N ASP A 19 -9.41 5.15 -7.65
CA ASP A 19 -9.22 5.68 -6.30
C ASP A 19 -10.53 6.32 -5.80
N ILE A 20 -10.81 6.18 -4.52
CA ILE A 20 -11.96 6.83 -3.87
C ILE A 20 -11.91 8.36 -4.01
N GLU A 21 -10.73 8.98 -4.12
CA GLU A 21 -10.57 10.42 -4.40
C GLU A 21 -11.42 10.87 -5.62
N LYS A 22 -11.67 9.99 -6.59
CA LYS A 22 -12.49 10.27 -7.78
C LYS A 22 -13.97 10.59 -7.48
N ILE A 23 -14.50 10.10 -6.36
CA ILE A 23 -15.93 10.17 -6.02
C ILE A 23 -16.22 10.95 -4.73
N ILE A 24 -15.20 11.31 -3.94
CA ILE A 24 -15.41 11.96 -2.63
C ILE A 24 -16.06 13.33 -2.77
N ASP A 25 -15.57 14.17 -3.68
CA ASP A 25 -15.98 15.58 -3.81
C ASP A 25 -16.85 15.84 -5.06
N ASN A 26 -17.28 14.79 -5.77
CA ASN A 26 -18.10 14.94 -6.97
C ASN A 26 -19.29 13.99 -6.96
N GLU A 27 -20.44 14.52 -6.56
CA GLU A 27 -21.68 13.76 -6.44
C GLU A 27 -22.17 13.18 -7.78
N ASN A 28 -22.00 13.91 -8.89
CA ASN A 28 -22.40 13.42 -10.21
C ASN A 28 -21.55 12.21 -10.62
N ILE A 29 -20.24 12.26 -10.39
CA ILE A 29 -19.33 11.12 -10.64
C ILE A 29 -19.66 9.98 -9.67
N ARG A 30 -19.92 10.26 -8.40
CA ARG A 30 -20.33 9.25 -7.41
C ARG A 30 -21.61 8.54 -7.84
N ASN A 31 -22.61 9.27 -8.34
CA ASN A 31 -23.86 8.72 -8.83
C ASN A 31 -23.66 7.85 -10.07
N LYS A 32 -22.70 8.20 -10.95
CA LYS A 32 -22.32 7.36 -12.11
C LYS A 32 -21.87 5.96 -11.69
N TYR A 33 -21.10 5.84 -10.60
CA TYR A 33 -20.62 4.54 -10.11
C TYR A 33 -21.54 3.90 -9.07
N ASN A 34 -22.73 4.48 -8.81
CA ASN A 34 -23.66 3.88 -7.87
C ASN A 34 -24.06 2.49 -8.36
N ASN A 35 -23.97 1.48 -7.48
CA ASN A 35 -24.11 0.05 -7.80
C ASN A 35 -23.04 -0.57 -8.73
N ASP A 36 -22.04 0.19 -9.18
CA ASP A 36 -20.90 -0.29 -9.99
C ASP A 36 -19.56 -0.15 -9.25
N MET A 37 -19.58 -0.25 -7.92
CA MET A 37 -18.38 -0.28 -7.09
C MET A 37 -18.18 -1.69 -6.55
N PHE A 38 -17.09 -2.33 -6.97
CA PHE A 38 -16.73 -3.69 -6.54
C PHE A 38 -15.37 -3.71 -5.86
N CYS A 39 -15.10 -4.79 -5.14
CA CYS A 39 -13.82 -5.02 -4.49
C CYS A 39 -12.69 -4.92 -5.55
N PRO A 40 -11.67 -4.06 -5.32
CA PRO A 40 -10.59 -3.85 -6.28
C PRO A 40 -9.61 -5.03 -6.38
N GLU A 41 -9.80 -6.08 -5.58
CA GLU A 41 -8.97 -7.28 -5.62
C GLU A 41 -9.68 -8.45 -6.29
N CYS A 42 -10.93 -8.74 -5.87
CA CYS A 42 -11.65 -9.91 -6.35
C CYS A 42 -12.76 -9.60 -7.35
N PHE A 43 -13.04 -8.32 -7.60
CA PHE A 43 -14.02 -7.83 -8.59
C PHE A 43 -15.47 -8.33 -8.40
N LYS A 44 -15.75 -9.05 -7.30
CA LYS A 44 -17.04 -9.69 -6.99
C LYS A 44 -17.84 -8.96 -5.92
N ALA A 45 -17.22 -8.69 -4.77
CA ALA A 45 -17.97 -8.12 -3.64
C ALA A 45 -18.33 -6.66 -3.91
N LYS A 46 -19.62 -6.33 -3.81
CA LYS A 46 -20.14 -4.97 -3.96
C LYS A 46 -19.73 -4.10 -2.78
N LEU A 47 -19.34 -2.88 -3.11
CA LEU A 47 -18.96 -1.83 -2.17
C LEU A 47 -20.00 -0.71 -2.20
N THR A 48 -20.04 0.05 -1.12
CA THR A 48 -20.85 1.26 -1.01
C THR A 48 -20.00 2.38 -0.41
N PHE A 49 -20.27 3.60 -0.84
CA PHE A 49 -19.64 4.81 -0.34
C PHE A 49 -20.22 5.19 1.02
N VAL A 50 -19.34 5.50 1.97
CA VAL A 50 -19.68 6.06 3.27
C VAL A 50 -19.16 7.47 3.31
N GLU A 51 -20.06 8.43 3.52
CA GLU A 51 -19.71 9.84 3.57
C GLU A 51 -18.79 10.15 4.75
N LYS A 52 -18.04 11.26 4.60
CA LYS A 52 -17.23 11.78 5.69
C LYS A 52 -18.15 12.23 6.84
N THR A 53 -17.71 12.01 8.06
CA THR A 53 -18.29 12.59 9.27
C THR A 53 -17.25 13.46 9.96
N SER A 54 -17.63 14.20 11.00
CA SER A 54 -16.70 14.97 11.82
C SER A 54 -15.55 14.14 12.42
N PHE A 55 -15.74 12.82 12.56
CA PHE A 55 -14.79 11.91 13.19
C PHE A 55 -14.13 10.92 12.21
N ARG A 56 -14.65 10.78 10.99
CA ARG A 56 -14.17 9.77 10.03
C ARG A 56 -14.14 10.30 8.61
N LYS A 57 -13.07 9.98 7.90
CA LYS A 57 -12.96 10.27 6.47
C LYS A 57 -13.96 9.42 5.67
N ALA A 58 -14.34 9.95 4.52
CA ALA A 58 -15.09 9.18 3.54
C ALA A 58 -14.31 7.91 3.18
N HIS A 59 -15.01 6.79 3.04
CA HIS A 59 -14.40 5.50 2.73
C HIS A 59 -15.40 4.61 2.03
N LEU A 60 -14.89 3.58 1.37
CA LEU A 60 -15.72 2.50 0.84
C LEU A 60 -15.82 1.38 1.86
N ARG A 61 -16.99 0.76 1.95
CA ARG A 61 -17.21 -0.47 2.74
C ARG A 61 -17.93 -1.52 1.91
N ARG A 62 -17.74 -2.79 2.25
CA ARG A 62 -18.47 -3.91 1.64
C ARG A 62 -19.94 -3.88 2.05
N ILE A 63 -20.84 -4.15 1.12
CA ILE A 63 -22.25 -4.43 1.42
C ILE A 63 -22.33 -5.77 2.17
N PRO A 64 -22.94 -5.86 3.36
CA PRO A 64 -22.90 -7.07 4.19
C PRO A 64 -23.34 -8.36 3.50
N SER A 65 -24.33 -8.30 2.62
CA SER A 65 -24.85 -9.43 1.83
C SER A 65 -23.98 -9.82 0.63
N SER A 66 -22.94 -9.05 0.30
CA SER A 66 -22.12 -9.29 -0.89
C SER A 66 -20.80 -9.97 -0.57
N GLU A 67 -20.58 -11.16 -1.11
CA GLU A 67 -19.43 -12.00 -0.78
C GLU A 67 -18.21 -11.72 -1.69
N HIS A 68 -17.01 -11.87 -1.11
CA HIS A 68 -15.79 -11.96 -1.92
C HIS A 68 -15.61 -13.36 -2.50
N TYR A 69 -14.70 -13.51 -3.47
CA TYR A 69 -14.15 -14.83 -3.81
C TYR A 69 -13.32 -15.40 -2.65
N PRO A 70 -13.25 -16.74 -2.47
CA PRO A 70 -12.65 -17.37 -1.29
C PRO A 70 -11.22 -16.90 -0.96
N LYS A 71 -10.35 -16.75 -1.98
CA LYS A 71 -8.94 -16.39 -1.81
C LYS A 71 -8.67 -14.88 -1.72
N CYS A 72 -9.71 -14.04 -1.67
CA CYS A 72 -9.58 -12.60 -1.50
C CYS A 72 -9.02 -12.26 -0.11
N SER A 73 -8.02 -11.39 -0.04
CA SER A 73 -7.40 -10.93 1.20
C SER A 73 -8.40 -10.29 2.16
N TYR A 74 -9.51 -9.75 1.64
CA TYR A 74 -10.56 -9.15 2.45
C TYR A 74 -11.33 -10.17 3.32
N ASN A 75 -11.30 -11.47 3.01
CA ASN A 75 -11.92 -12.52 3.84
C ASN A 75 -11.16 -12.85 5.12
N PHE A 76 -9.88 -12.52 5.20
CA PHE A 76 -9.00 -12.94 6.29
C PHE A 76 -8.82 -11.82 7.30
N GLU A 77 -8.67 -12.13 8.60
CA GLU A 77 -8.38 -11.07 9.58
C GLU A 77 -7.03 -10.38 9.28
N TYR A 78 -6.85 -9.16 9.80
CA TYR A 78 -5.56 -8.50 9.66
C TYR A 78 -4.50 -9.14 10.55
N ALA A 79 -3.29 -9.27 10.00
CA ALA A 79 -2.13 -9.73 10.74
C ALA A 79 -1.76 -8.74 11.86
N THR A 80 -1.24 -9.27 12.96
CA THR A 80 -0.68 -8.45 14.04
C THR A 80 0.70 -7.93 13.65
N LYS A 81 1.14 -6.82 14.26
CA LYS A 81 2.49 -6.27 14.07
C LYS A 81 3.59 -7.32 14.25
N LYS A 82 3.51 -8.09 15.35
CA LYS A 82 4.46 -9.16 15.67
C LYS A 82 4.49 -10.23 14.58
N MET A 83 3.32 -10.65 14.09
CA MET A 83 3.23 -11.65 13.01
C MET A 83 3.86 -11.15 11.72
N ILE A 84 3.60 -9.90 11.33
CA ILE A 84 4.18 -9.31 10.11
C ILE A 84 5.71 -9.28 10.22
N GLN A 85 6.24 -8.80 11.35
CA GLN A 85 7.68 -8.75 11.60
C GLN A 85 8.31 -10.14 11.55
N SER A 86 7.74 -11.13 12.27
CA SER A 86 8.23 -12.51 12.25
C SER A 86 8.22 -13.11 10.84
N TYR A 87 7.15 -12.89 10.08
CA TYR A 87 7.03 -13.38 8.71
C TYR A 87 8.14 -12.82 7.82
N PHE A 88 8.33 -11.51 7.76
CA PHE A 88 9.36 -10.90 6.90
C PHE A 88 10.79 -11.15 7.38
N ASN A 89 11.01 -11.35 8.68
CA ASN A 89 12.33 -11.76 9.20
C ASN A 89 12.69 -13.20 8.84
N SER A 90 11.69 -14.04 8.53
CA SER A 90 11.90 -15.43 8.10
C SER A 90 12.17 -15.59 6.60
N LEU A 91 12.01 -14.51 5.82
CA LEU A 91 12.21 -14.51 4.39
C LEU A 91 13.63 -14.06 4.04
N ASP A 92 14.19 -14.66 2.99
CA ASP A 92 15.39 -14.11 2.37
C ASP A 92 15.08 -12.92 1.45
N LYS A 93 16.13 -12.25 0.96
CA LYS A 93 16.02 -11.07 0.11
C LYS A 93 15.23 -11.31 -1.18
N ASN A 94 15.41 -12.47 -1.82
CA ASN A 94 14.74 -12.79 -3.08
C ASN A 94 13.25 -13.04 -2.83
N GLN A 95 12.92 -13.77 -1.76
CA GLN A 95 11.53 -14.00 -1.35
C GLN A 95 10.79 -12.70 -1.01
N ILE A 96 11.46 -11.76 -0.33
CA ILE A 96 10.90 -10.43 -0.06
C ILE A 96 10.64 -9.70 -1.38
N ARG A 97 11.61 -9.70 -2.29
CA ARG A 97 11.50 -9.06 -3.60
C ARG A 97 10.36 -9.64 -4.44
N ASP A 98 10.24 -10.96 -4.52
CA ASP A 98 9.16 -11.64 -5.26
C ASP A 98 7.78 -11.30 -4.70
N LYS A 99 7.67 -11.22 -3.37
CA LYS A 99 6.45 -10.80 -2.70
C LYS A 99 6.10 -9.35 -3.02
N LEU A 100 7.06 -8.43 -2.99
CA LEU A 100 6.84 -7.03 -3.34
C LEU A 100 6.46 -6.86 -4.81
N HIS A 101 7.09 -7.59 -5.74
CA HIS A 101 6.68 -7.57 -7.15
C HIS A 101 5.24 -8.05 -7.32
N SER A 102 4.84 -9.09 -6.58
CA SER A 102 3.46 -9.59 -6.63
C SER A 102 2.46 -8.58 -6.07
N ILE A 103 2.80 -7.91 -4.96
CA ILE A 103 1.99 -6.81 -4.41
C ILE A 103 1.92 -5.64 -5.41
N MET A 104 3.03 -5.25 -6.04
CA MET A 104 3.08 -4.18 -7.02
C MET A 104 2.23 -4.48 -8.25
N ARG A 105 2.34 -5.69 -8.81
CA ARG A 105 1.49 -6.13 -9.93
C ARG A 105 0.01 -6.10 -9.58
N MET A 106 -0.35 -6.39 -8.33
CA MET A 106 -1.73 -6.38 -7.87
C MET A 106 -2.26 -4.97 -7.56
N LEU A 107 -1.44 -4.09 -6.96
CA LEU A 107 -1.90 -2.80 -6.43
C LEU A 107 -1.60 -1.60 -7.32
N CYS A 108 -0.60 -1.66 -8.19
CA CYS A 108 -0.20 -0.54 -9.05
C CYS A 108 -0.80 -0.59 -10.46
N LYS A 109 -1.53 -1.66 -10.82
CA LYS A 109 -2.24 -1.76 -12.11
C LYS A 109 -3.63 -1.15 -12.00
N SER A 110 -3.97 -0.19 -12.87
CA SER A 110 -5.32 0.39 -12.95
C SER A 110 -6.23 -0.37 -13.92
N LYS A 111 -5.71 -0.73 -15.11
CA LYS A 111 -6.46 -1.45 -16.15
C LYS A 111 -6.30 -2.96 -16.04
N ILE A 112 -7.39 -3.69 -16.30
CA ILE A 112 -7.41 -5.15 -16.33
C ILE A 112 -7.52 -5.61 -17.79
N GLU A 113 -6.37 -5.81 -18.43
CA GLU A 113 -6.28 -6.15 -19.86
C GLU A 113 -6.95 -7.49 -20.22
N ASN A 114 -7.24 -8.36 -19.24
CA ASN A 114 -7.86 -9.68 -19.44
C ASN A 114 -9.04 -9.94 -18.49
N PHE A 115 -9.95 -8.97 -18.32
CA PHE A 115 -11.19 -9.21 -17.58
C PHE A 115 -12.13 -10.13 -18.38
N SER A 116 -11.95 -11.45 -18.24
CA SER A 116 -12.87 -12.43 -18.80
C SER A 116 -14.05 -12.63 -17.85
N THR A 117 -15.27 -12.37 -18.33
CA THR A 117 -16.53 -12.63 -17.61
C THR A 117 -16.82 -14.13 -17.45
N ASN A 118 -16.02 -15.01 -18.07
CA ASN A 118 -16.14 -16.46 -17.92
C ASN A 118 -15.62 -16.90 -16.55
N LYS A 119 -16.58 -17.02 -15.63
CA LYS A 119 -16.45 -17.38 -14.21
C LYS A 119 -15.75 -18.71 -13.92
N GLU A 120 -15.43 -19.52 -14.93
CA GLU A 120 -14.91 -20.89 -14.80
C GLU A 120 -13.37 -20.98 -14.68
N LYS A 121 -12.62 -19.91 -15.00
CA LYS A 121 -11.14 -19.89 -14.86
C LYS A 121 -10.62 -19.34 -13.52
N TYR A 122 -11.49 -19.11 -12.54
CA TYR A 122 -11.08 -18.65 -11.21
C TYR A 122 -10.68 -19.80 -10.25
N SER A 123 -10.67 -21.05 -10.71
CA SER A 123 -10.13 -22.20 -9.95
C SER A 123 -8.63 -22.03 -9.65
N ASP A 124 -7.89 -21.38 -10.55
CA ASP A 124 -6.47 -21.02 -10.41
C ASP A 124 -6.27 -19.57 -9.92
N ILE A 125 -7.15 -19.04 -9.06
CA ILE A 125 -6.84 -17.77 -8.38
C ILE A 125 -5.54 -17.97 -7.59
N ASP A 126 -4.47 -17.30 -8.05
CA ASP A 126 -3.26 -17.06 -7.30
C ASP A 126 -3.64 -16.51 -5.92
N VAL A 127 -3.07 -17.11 -4.88
CA VAL A 127 -3.30 -16.66 -3.51
C VAL A 127 -2.87 -15.20 -3.41
N SER A 128 -3.78 -14.33 -2.95
CA SER A 128 -3.52 -12.90 -2.84
C SER A 128 -2.16 -12.63 -2.17
N PRO A 129 -1.26 -11.84 -2.78
CA PRO A 129 0.08 -11.58 -2.23
C PRO A 129 0.04 -10.82 -0.91
N MET A 130 -1.12 -10.24 -0.57
CA MET A 130 -1.41 -9.62 0.73
C MET A 130 -1.58 -10.63 1.86
N LEU A 131 -1.74 -11.92 1.56
CA LEU A 131 -1.83 -12.95 2.57
C LEU A 131 -0.45 -13.34 3.09
N ILE A 132 -0.37 -13.52 4.40
CA ILE A 132 0.82 -14.01 5.10
C ILE A 132 0.40 -15.16 6.03
N LYS A 133 1.30 -16.12 6.20
CA LYS A 133 1.12 -17.26 7.09
C LYS A 133 1.96 -17.06 8.33
N GLU A 134 1.44 -17.47 9.48
CA GLU A 134 2.19 -17.36 10.75
C GLU A 134 3.41 -18.27 10.77
N ASN A 135 3.31 -19.45 10.13
CA ASN A 135 4.40 -20.39 9.97
C ASN A 135 4.19 -21.23 8.70
N ARG A 136 5.25 -21.86 8.17
CA ARG A 136 5.17 -22.69 6.94
C ARG A 136 4.19 -23.86 7.07
N ASN A 137 3.99 -24.35 8.31
CA ASN A 137 3.20 -25.54 8.62
C ASN A 137 1.80 -25.25 9.21
N VAL A 138 1.34 -23.99 9.25
CA VAL A 138 0.10 -23.59 9.93
C VAL A 138 -0.94 -23.05 8.95
N THR A 139 -2.22 -23.34 9.22
CA THR A 139 -3.41 -22.98 8.43
C THR A 139 -3.87 -21.52 8.63
N HIS A 140 -3.42 -20.85 9.70
CA HIS A 140 -3.80 -19.48 10.04
C HIS A 140 -3.18 -18.47 9.07
N THR A 141 -3.94 -18.16 8.03
CA THR A 141 -3.62 -17.13 7.05
C THR A 141 -4.24 -15.81 7.49
N LYS A 142 -3.44 -14.75 7.54
CA LYS A 142 -3.89 -13.39 7.86
C LYS A 142 -3.53 -12.46 6.71
N SER A 143 -4.22 -11.32 6.63
CA SER A 143 -4.00 -10.32 5.59
C SER A 143 -3.14 -9.15 6.09
N LEU A 144 -2.25 -8.69 5.23
CA LEU A 144 -1.60 -7.38 5.37
C LEU A 144 -2.65 -6.28 5.15
N ARG A 145 -2.52 -5.20 5.93
CA ARG A 145 -3.23 -3.95 5.63
C ARG A 145 -2.54 -3.27 4.47
N ARG A 146 -3.30 -2.64 3.58
CA ARG A 146 -2.76 -1.82 2.48
C ARG A 146 -3.08 -0.35 2.71
N LYS A 147 -2.21 0.52 2.23
CA LYS A 147 -2.39 1.98 2.27
C LYS A 147 -1.86 2.62 0.99
N SER A 148 -2.73 3.33 0.29
CA SER A 148 -2.37 4.11 -0.89
C SER A 148 -1.52 5.31 -0.47
N LEU A 149 -0.44 5.55 -1.20
CA LEU A 149 0.36 6.76 -1.11
C LEU A 149 -0.35 7.98 -1.68
N ASN A 150 -1.44 7.80 -2.44
CA ASN A 150 -2.27 8.93 -2.88
C ASN A 150 -2.99 9.54 -1.68
N ASN A 151 -3.49 8.69 -0.78
CA ASN A 151 -4.24 9.09 0.40
C ASN A 151 -3.35 9.72 1.48
N PHE A 152 -4.01 10.35 2.45
CA PHE A 152 -3.35 10.89 3.64
C PHE A 152 -3.03 9.78 4.65
N ILE A 153 -1.79 9.80 5.16
CA ILE A 153 -1.37 8.98 6.31
C ILE A 153 -1.70 9.78 7.57
N ASP A 154 -2.59 9.25 8.39
CA ASP A 154 -3.16 9.94 9.55
C ASP A 154 -2.32 9.72 10.81
N LYS A 155 -2.28 10.71 11.72
CA LYS A 155 -1.54 10.59 13.00
C LYS A 155 -2.04 9.42 13.84
N ASN A 156 -3.32 9.05 13.72
CA ASN A 156 -3.87 7.88 14.41
C ASN A 156 -3.36 6.52 13.86
N GLU A 157 -2.62 6.54 12.74
CA GLU A 157 -1.97 5.36 12.16
C GLU A 157 -0.53 5.19 12.69
N ASN A 158 -0.06 6.08 13.58
CA ASN A 158 1.27 5.97 14.18
C ASN A 158 1.45 4.62 14.91
N GLY A 159 2.52 3.91 14.60
CA GLY A 159 2.85 2.58 15.13
C GLY A 159 2.22 1.40 14.35
N GLU A 160 1.31 1.68 13.40
CA GLU A 160 0.68 0.66 12.57
C GLU A 160 1.57 0.28 11.37
N ILE A 161 1.46 -0.98 10.93
CA ILE A 161 2.18 -1.49 9.76
C ILE A 161 1.22 -1.65 8.58
N TYR A 162 1.65 -1.16 7.42
CA TYR A 162 0.94 -1.32 6.14
C TYR A 162 1.89 -1.76 5.04
N ALA A 163 1.33 -2.42 4.02
CA ALA A 163 1.89 -2.42 2.68
C ALA A 163 1.44 -1.13 1.98
N PHE A 164 2.37 -0.20 1.84
CA PHE A 164 2.17 1.03 1.12
C PHE A 164 2.37 0.80 -0.37
N TYR A 165 1.57 1.48 -1.19
CA TYR A 165 1.64 1.39 -2.64
C TYR A 165 1.18 2.68 -3.30
N GLY A 166 1.64 2.93 -4.52
CA GLY A 166 1.15 4.03 -5.34
C GLY A 166 2.21 4.55 -6.29
N LYS A 167 1.91 5.68 -6.91
CA LYS A 167 2.80 6.36 -7.85
C LYS A 167 3.41 7.59 -7.19
N GLY A 168 4.67 7.88 -7.49
CA GLY A 168 5.34 9.05 -6.93
C GLY A 168 6.70 9.32 -7.53
N ILE A 169 7.21 10.52 -7.27
CA ILE A 169 8.57 10.93 -7.58
C ILE A 169 9.43 10.60 -6.37
N LEU A 170 10.61 10.05 -6.60
CA LEU A 170 11.54 9.68 -5.56
C LEU A 170 12.69 10.69 -5.46
N ARG A 171 13.20 10.92 -4.25
CA ARG A 171 14.41 11.72 -4.02
C ARG A 171 15.29 11.06 -2.96
N THR A 172 16.58 10.92 -3.26
CA THR A 172 17.57 10.45 -2.29
C THR A 172 18.18 11.65 -1.59
N ILE A 173 17.99 11.76 -0.28
CA ILE A 173 18.54 12.81 0.56
C ILE A 173 19.71 12.25 1.36
N GLU A 174 20.90 12.83 1.17
CA GLU A 174 22.09 12.55 1.96
C GLU A 174 22.11 13.45 3.20
N LYS A 175 22.49 12.87 4.34
CA LYS A 175 22.66 13.57 5.61
C LYS A 175 23.90 13.07 6.34
N GLU A 176 24.46 13.93 7.19
CA GLU A 176 25.59 13.60 8.06
C GLU A 176 25.12 13.41 9.50
N GLY A 177 25.67 12.40 10.18
CA GLY A 177 25.47 12.13 11.61
C GLY A 177 26.80 12.20 12.34
N LYS A 178 26.74 12.43 13.66
CA LYS A 178 27.90 12.33 14.55
C LYS A 178 27.76 11.06 15.38
N LYS A 179 28.81 10.25 15.51
CA LYS A 179 28.82 9.15 16.48
C LYS A 179 28.98 9.73 17.89
N GLU A 180 28.16 9.30 18.83
CA GLU A 180 28.37 9.60 20.25
C GLU A 180 29.41 8.63 20.83
N GLY A 181 30.45 9.15 21.46
CA GLY A 181 31.38 8.35 22.30
C GLY A 181 32.81 8.15 21.79
N GLU A 182 33.16 8.57 20.57
CA GLU A 182 34.55 8.53 20.07
C GLU A 182 35.18 9.93 20.10
N LYS A 183 36.43 10.01 20.58
CA LYS A 183 37.23 11.25 20.54
C LYS A 183 37.34 11.68 19.07
N GLU A 184 36.92 12.92 18.80
CA GLU A 184 37.00 13.58 17.50
C GLU A 184 36.09 13.00 16.39
N GLY A 185 34.81 13.38 16.42
CA GLY A 185 34.15 13.97 15.25
C GLY A 185 33.96 13.12 13.99
N GLU A 186 34.10 11.79 14.02
CA GLU A 186 33.80 10.96 12.85
C GLU A 186 32.35 11.16 12.41
N LYS A 187 32.19 11.83 11.27
CA LYS A 187 30.91 12.01 10.61
C LYS A 187 30.61 10.76 9.79
N PHE A 188 29.43 10.17 9.98
CA PHE A 188 28.94 9.12 9.10
C PHE A 188 27.84 9.69 8.19
N LYS A 189 27.86 9.24 6.94
CA LYS A 189 26.81 9.58 5.98
C LYS A 189 25.67 8.57 6.07
N TYR A 190 24.45 9.07 5.99
CA TYR A 190 23.26 8.24 5.88
C TYR A 190 22.25 8.86 4.92
N TYR A 191 21.35 8.01 4.42
CA TYR A 191 20.43 8.36 3.36
C TYR A 191 18.98 8.21 3.79
N PHE A 192 18.13 9.06 3.22
CA PHE A 192 16.69 8.96 3.25
C PHE A 192 16.17 8.85 1.82
N LEU A 193 15.17 8.01 1.62
CA LEU A 193 14.37 8.02 0.41
C LEU A 193 13.09 8.79 0.70
N GLU A 194 12.91 9.95 0.07
CA GLU A 194 11.67 10.71 0.13
C GLU A 194 10.76 10.37 -1.04
N ILE A 195 9.47 10.28 -0.75
CA ILE A 195 8.42 10.01 -1.74
C ILE A 195 7.54 11.26 -1.85
N TRP A 196 7.44 11.76 -3.07
CA TRP A 196 6.75 12.99 -3.42
C TRP A 196 5.59 12.70 -4.38
N ARG A 197 4.48 13.43 -4.23
CA ARG A 197 3.36 13.44 -5.18
C ARG A 197 3.37 14.78 -5.90
N ARG A 198 3.24 14.76 -7.23
CA ARG A 198 3.06 15.95 -8.06
C ARG A 198 1.58 16.12 -8.38
N ASN A 199 0.97 17.22 -7.94
CA ASN A 199 -0.41 17.60 -8.25
C ASN A 199 -0.39 18.96 -8.96
N ASN A 200 -0.84 19.03 -10.23
CA ASN A 200 -1.12 20.26 -10.99
C ASN A 200 -0.22 21.47 -10.61
N GLN A 201 1.10 21.30 -10.72
CA GLN A 201 2.19 22.27 -10.43
C GLN A 201 2.80 22.29 -9.01
N ASN A 202 2.20 21.65 -8.01
CA ASN A 202 2.78 21.53 -6.67
C ASN A 202 3.30 20.12 -6.39
N GLU A 203 4.50 20.04 -5.80
CA GLU A 203 5.05 18.80 -5.29
C GLU A 203 4.93 18.76 -3.77
N MET A 204 4.27 17.72 -3.26
CA MET A 204 4.09 17.53 -1.83
C MET A 204 4.81 16.26 -1.40
N ARG A 205 5.71 16.39 -0.42
CA ARG A 205 6.32 15.23 0.24
C ARG A 205 5.22 14.45 0.97
N LYS A 206 5.03 13.20 0.60
CA LYS A 206 4.04 12.31 1.22
C LYS A 206 4.62 11.60 2.42
N THR A 207 5.83 11.07 2.28
CA THR A 207 6.54 10.42 3.38
C THR A 207 8.02 10.25 3.04
N SER A 208 8.79 9.70 3.97
CA SER A 208 10.19 9.34 3.77
C SER A 208 10.52 8.05 4.50
N SER A 209 11.57 7.36 4.06
CA SER A 209 12.08 6.18 4.74
C SER A 209 13.58 6.29 4.93
N TYR A 210 14.06 5.93 6.12
CA TYR A 210 15.49 5.86 6.41
C TYR A 210 16.12 4.65 5.71
N ARG A 211 17.21 4.88 4.99
CA ARG A 211 17.91 3.87 4.18
C ARG A 211 19.28 3.48 4.75
N GLY A 212 19.70 4.10 5.85
CA GLY A 212 21.02 3.82 6.43
C GLY A 212 22.12 4.24 5.48
N ASN A 213 23.04 3.33 5.18
CA ASN A 213 24.14 3.52 4.25
C ASN A 213 23.77 3.26 2.78
N ILE A 214 22.50 2.94 2.47
CA ILE A 214 22.04 2.65 1.11
C ILE A 214 21.65 3.94 0.40
N LYS A 215 22.41 4.32 -0.62
CA LYS A 215 22.07 5.38 -1.56
C LYS A 215 21.27 4.78 -2.71
N ASP A 216 19.95 4.99 -2.73
CA ASP A 216 19.11 4.52 -3.84
C ASP A 216 19.41 5.35 -5.11
N LEU A 217 19.60 4.65 -6.24
CA LEU A 217 19.80 5.26 -7.55
C LEU A 217 18.44 5.61 -8.14
N ILE A 218 18.23 6.90 -8.42
CA ILE A 218 16.94 7.44 -8.86
C ILE A 218 17.18 8.29 -10.10
N GLU A 219 16.34 8.10 -11.09
CA GLU A 219 16.27 8.92 -12.29
C GLU A 219 15.47 10.20 -12.00
N GLU A 220 16.04 11.31 -12.40
CA GLU A 220 15.45 12.62 -12.14
C GLU A 220 14.14 12.78 -12.92
N ASN A 221 13.11 13.34 -12.26
CA ASN A 221 11.77 13.57 -12.83
C ASN A 221 10.97 12.33 -13.27
N ALA A 222 11.49 11.12 -13.11
CA ALA A 222 10.74 9.89 -13.37
C ALA A 222 9.62 9.68 -12.35
N VAL A 223 8.50 9.13 -12.82
CA VAL A 223 7.41 8.65 -11.96
C VAL A 223 7.62 7.17 -11.72
N TYR A 224 7.54 6.76 -10.45
CA TYR A 224 7.76 5.39 -10.03
C TYR A 224 6.46 4.76 -9.54
N ASN A 225 6.23 3.49 -9.91
CA ASN A 225 5.42 2.58 -9.12
C ASN A 225 6.22 2.17 -7.89
N ILE A 226 5.65 2.37 -6.70
CA ILE A 226 6.33 2.17 -5.42
C ILE A 226 5.52 1.19 -4.58
N VAL A 227 6.18 0.23 -3.97
CA VAL A 227 5.62 -0.65 -2.94
C VAL A 227 6.63 -0.83 -1.81
N PHE A 228 6.20 -0.63 -0.57
CA PHE A 228 7.02 -0.99 0.59
C PHE A 228 6.17 -1.40 1.78
N ILE A 229 6.79 -2.11 2.71
CA ILE A 229 6.12 -2.55 3.94
C ILE A 229 6.86 -1.94 5.11
N GLY A 230 6.12 -1.24 5.96
CA GLY A 230 6.73 -0.49 7.03
C GLY A 230 5.74 -0.01 8.08
N GLU A 231 6.31 0.38 9.21
CA GLU A 231 5.63 1.00 10.33
C GLU A 231 5.60 2.51 10.16
N VAL A 232 4.43 3.12 10.40
CA VAL A 232 4.27 4.57 10.39
C VAL A 232 4.84 5.16 11.66
N ILE A 233 5.75 6.12 11.54
CA ILE A 233 6.36 6.86 12.64
C ILE A 233 6.22 8.35 12.34
N PHE A 234 5.44 9.07 13.12
CA PHE A 234 5.34 10.52 13.00
C PHE A 234 6.51 11.21 13.69
N LYS A 235 7.14 12.15 12.98
CA LYS A 235 8.15 13.06 13.52
C LYS A 235 7.82 14.48 13.05
N ASN A 236 7.67 15.41 13.99
CA ASN A 236 7.28 16.80 13.72
C ASN A 236 6.07 16.89 12.77
N ASP A 237 5.03 16.10 13.05
CA ASP A 237 3.80 16.02 12.25
C ASP A 237 3.93 15.48 10.82
N TYR A 238 5.12 15.03 10.41
CA TYR A 238 5.34 14.35 9.14
C TYR A 238 5.41 12.82 9.33
N PRO A 239 4.69 12.04 8.50
CA PRO A 239 4.79 10.59 8.54
C PRO A 239 6.13 10.16 7.93
N ASN A 240 6.87 9.34 8.67
CA ASN A 240 8.06 8.63 8.21
C ASN A 240 7.76 7.13 8.27
N ILE A 241 8.30 6.35 7.35
CA ILE A 241 8.08 4.91 7.30
C ILE A 241 9.36 4.20 7.70
N LYS A 242 9.30 3.50 8.83
CA LYS A 242 10.33 2.56 9.24
C LYS A 242 10.05 1.23 8.54
N LEU A 243 10.88 0.86 7.57
CA LEU A 243 10.74 -0.43 6.90
C LEU A 243 10.84 -1.56 7.92
N ILE A 244 10.00 -2.59 7.76
CA ILE A 244 10.05 -3.77 8.62
C ILE A 244 11.30 -4.63 8.37
N ASN A 245 11.86 -4.52 7.17
CA ASN A 245 13.10 -5.13 6.72
C ASN A 245 13.74 -4.17 5.70
N LYS A 246 15.06 -4.04 5.67
CA LYS A 246 15.78 -3.13 4.75
C LYS A 246 15.44 -3.35 3.27
N ASP A 247 15.13 -4.60 2.91
CA ASP A 247 14.78 -5.04 1.56
C ASP A 247 13.25 -4.97 1.29
N ALA A 248 12.43 -4.56 2.27
CA ALA A 248 10.97 -4.43 2.14
C ALA A 248 10.52 -3.17 1.39
N LEU A 249 11.25 -2.80 0.32
CA LEU A 249 10.99 -1.67 -0.56
C LEU A 249 11.31 -2.07 -2.01
N LEU A 250 10.38 -1.78 -2.91
CA LEU A 250 10.51 -1.95 -4.34
C LEU A 250 9.96 -0.70 -5.03
N PHE A 251 10.70 -0.20 -6.01
CA PHE A 251 10.20 0.83 -6.92
C PHE A 251 10.69 0.53 -8.33
N GLN A 252 9.87 0.86 -9.32
CA GLN A 252 10.14 0.68 -10.75
C GLN A 252 9.59 1.89 -11.49
N ILE A 253 10.28 2.36 -12.53
CA ILE A 253 9.79 3.44 -13.37
C ILE A 253 8.45 2.99 -13.98
N GLU A 254 7.48 3.90 -13.99
CA GLU A 254 6.23 3.69 -14.70
C GLU A 254 6.49 3.76 -16.21
N GLU A 255 6.32 2.62 -16.88
CA GLU A 255 6.36 2.52 -18.35
C GLU A 255 5.10 3.09 -19.00
#